data_AF-A0A8T3ZIH7-F1
#
_entry.id   AF-A0A8T3ZIH7-F1
#
_cell.length_a   1.000
_cell.length_b   1.000
_cell.length_c   1.000
_cell.angle_alpha   90.00
_cell.angle_beta   90.00
_cell.angle_gamma   90.00
#
_symmetry.space_group_name_H-M   'P 1'
#
loop_
_entity.id
_entity.type
_entity.pdbx_description
1 polymer ?
#
loop_
_entity_poly.entity_id
_entity_poly.type
_entity_poly.pdbx_seq_one_letter_code
_entity_poly.pdbx_strand_id
1 'polypeptide(L)'
;FSNSNPFELAKLINSAKSKAAAKPGDIAPADIMISAGPTNLPPGPAISELQKAGLPAGVEGGKVAIKKDTVIVRAGKEIKKEVAGILAKLSIEPMEISLDLLAVYDNGTIYDKSVLFIPPEKYLEDLKAGFCYGLSLSVKINYYTPDNIKVFLSKAHVEGKSLAVKAGYLTKDTVGPILAKAVAEASSVQKHLKA
;
A
#
# COMPACT_ATOMS: atom_id res chain seq x y z
N PHE A 1 -31.06 5.16 6.30
CA PHE A 1 -31.36 6.28 5.38
C PHE A 1 -30.71 7.52 5.94
N SER A 2 -29.93 8.25 5.12
CA SER A 2 -29.24 9.48 5.48
C SER A 2 -29.25 10.44 4.29
N ASN A 3 -29.19 11.75 4.54
CA ASN A 3 -29.04 12.78 3.50
C ASN A 3 -27.57 13.11 3.21
N SER A 4 -26.63 12.41 3.85
CA SER A 4 -25.19 12.61 3.69
C SER A 4 -24.67 11.99 2.39
N ASN A 5 -23.53 12.48 1.90
CA ASN A 5 -22.88 11.95 0.71
C ASN A 5 -22.53 10.44 0.88
N PRO A 6 -22.78 9.60 -0.15
CA PRO A 6 -22.51 8.15 -0.10
C PRO A 6 -21.07 7.79 0.30
N PHE A 7 -20.07 8.54 -0.19
CA PHE A 7 -18.66 8.26 0.07
C PHE A 7 -18.25 8.66 1.49
N GLU A 8 -18.77 9.78 1.99
CA GLU A 8 -18.56 10.17 3.38
C GLU A 8 -19.21 9.18 4.34
N LEU A 9 -20.40 8.70 4.01
CA LEU A 9 -21.10 7.69 4.79
C LEU A 9 -20.35 6.35 4.78
N ALA A 10 -19.83 5.92 3.64
CA ALA A 10 -18.99 4.72 3.55
C ALA A 10 -17.71 4.87 4.38
N LYS A 11 -17.07 6.04 4.34
CA LYS A 11 -15.88 6.35 5.16
C LYS A 11 -16.19 6.35 6.65
N LEU A 12 -17.32 6.95 7.05
CA LEU A 12 -17.78 6.98 8.43
C LEU A 12 -18.03 5.56 8.95
N ILE A 13 -18.73 4.73 8.18
CA ILE A 13 -19.02 3.34 8.54
C ILE A 13 -17.73 2.53 8.69
N ASN A 14 -16.76 2.70 7.79
CA ASN A 14 -15.48 2.01 7.88
C ASN A 14 -14.58 2.54 9.00
N SER A 15 -14.79 3.78 9.45
CA SER A 15 -14.12 4.32 10.65
C SER A 15 -14.79 3.88 11.96
N ALA A 16 -16.09 3.61 11.91
CA ALA A 16 -16.90 3.14 13.04
C ALA A 16 -16.73 1.63 13.27
N LYS A 17 -15.49 1.16 13.34
CA LYS A 17 -15.16 -0.21 13.76
C LYS A 17 -15.12 -0.26 15.27
N SER A 18 -15.91 -1.16 15.84
CA SER A 18 -15.88 -1.42 17.29
C SER A 18 -15.14 -2.72 17.56
N LYS A 19 -14.33 -2.71 18.61
CA LYS A 19 -13.72 -3.92 19.13
C LYS A 19 -14.75 -4.66 19.97
N ALA A 20 -14.72 -5.98 19.89
CA ALA A 20 -15.60 -6.85 20.65
C ALA A 20 -14.82 -8.07 21.18
N ALA A 21 -15.28 -8.58 22.32
CA ALA A 21 -14.77 -9.81 22.88
C ALA A 21 -15.12 -11.01 21.96
N ALA A 22 -14.17 -11.92 21.80
CA ALA A 22 -14.38 -13.16 21.06
C ALA A 22 -15.36 -14.09 21.78
N LYS A 23 -16.30 -14.68 21.04
CA LYS A 23 -17.18 -15.74 21.55
C LYS A 23 -16.58 -17.13 21.29
N PRO A 24 -16.93 -18.14 22.10
CA PRO A 24 -16.52 -19.52 21.85
C PRO A 24 -17.02 -19.99 20.48
N GLY A 25 -16.13 -20.48 19.63
CA GLY A 25 -16.46 -20.94 18.27
C GLY A 25 -16.34 -19.88 17.18
N ASP A 26 -16.01 -18.63 17.52
CA ASP A 26 -15.71 -17.61 16.50
C ASP A 26 -14.40 -17.95 15.77
N ILE A 27 -14.33 -17.57 14.49
CA ILE A 27 -13.12 -17.66 13.67
C ILE A 27 -12.33 -16.36 13.85
N ALA A 28 -11.06 -16.47 14.24
CA ALA A 28 -10.21 -15.30 14.43
C ALA A 28 -9.98 -14.55 13.10
N PRO A 29 -10.38 -13.27 12.96
CA PRO A 29 -10.20 -12.49 11.72
C PRO A 29 -8.74 -12.08 11.50
N ALA A 30 -7.93 -12.03 12.57
CA ALA A 30 -6.50 -11.74 12.55
C ALA A 30 -5.78 -12.56 13.63
N ASP A 31 -4.45 -12.54 13.63
CA ASP A 31 -3.65 -13.20 14.66
C ASP A 31 -3.90 -12.55 16.02
N ILE A 32 -4.41 -13.34 16.98
CA ILE A 32 -4.70 -12.89 18.34
C ILE A 32 -3.42 -13.02 19.17
N MET A 33 -2.70 -11.91 19.31
CA MET A 33 -1.51 -11.79 20.13
C MET A 33 -1.85 -11.18 21.48
N ILE A 34 -1.29 -11.74 22.55
CA ILE A 34 -1.28 -11.10 23.87
C ILE A 34 0.12 -10.62 24.18
N SER A 35 0.25 -9.33 24.49
CA SER A 35 1.51 -8.70 24.89
C SER A 35 1.89 -9.03 26.33
N ALA A 36 3.19 -9.09 26.59
CA ALA A 36 3.77 -9.23 27.92
C ALA A 36 3.43 -8.02 28.79
N GLY A 37 3.03 -8.28 30.02
CA GLY A 37 2.65 -7.22 30.96
C GLY A 37 1.92 -7.71 32.20
N PRO A 38 1.83 -6.85 33.23
CA PRO A 38 1.07 -7.14 34.45
C PRO A 38 -0.43 -7.12 34.16
N THR A 39 -1.15 -8.16 34.59
CA THR A 39 -2.61 -8.23 34.50
C THR A 39 -3.25 -7.79 35.82
N ASN A 40 -4.54 -7.48 35.80
CA ASN A 40 -5.30 -7.11 37.01
C ASN A 40 -5.85 -8.32 37.80
N LEU A 41 -5.39 -9.54 37.49
CA LEU A 41 -5.91 -10.75 38.12
C LEU A 41 -5.09 -11.13 39.38
N PRO A 42 -5.76 -11.53 40.49
CA PRO A 42 -5.08 -11.97 41.69
C PRO A 42 -4.34 -13.32 41.47
N PRO A 43 -3.19 -13.53 42.13
CA PRO A 43 -2.43 -14.76 42.03
C PRO A 43 -3.23 -15.92 42.64
N GLY A 44 -3.48 -16.95 41.85
CA GLY A 44 -4.35 -18.07 42.20
C GLY A 44 -4.63 -18.97 40.99
N PRO A 45 -5.86 -19.52 40.83
CA PRO A 45 -6.18 -20.43 39.72
C PRO A 45 -6.01 -19.80 38.33
N ALA A 46 -6.01 -18.47 38.22
CA ALA A 46 -5.78 -17.74 36.98
C ALA A 46 -4.42 -18.08 36.30
N ILE A 47 -3.38 -18.40 37.08
CA ILE A 47 -2.07 -18.78 36.53
C ILE A 47 -2.15 -20.13 35.81
N SER A 48 -2.87 -21.09 36.39
CA SER A 48 -3.06 -22.42 35.81
C SER A 48 -3.93 -22.36 34.54
N GLU A 49 -4.96 -21.52 34.53
CA GLU A 49 -5.79 -21.28 33.34
C GLU A 49 -4.98 -20.65 32.18
N LEU A 50 -4.16 -19.63 32.46
CA LEU A 50 -3.31 -18.99 31.46
C LEU A 50 -2.27 -19.95 30.88
N GLN A 51 -1.62 -20.76 31.73
CA GLN A 51 -0.67 -21.78 31.27
C GLN A 51 -1.33 -22.88 30.44
N LYS A 52 -2.55 -23.32 30.80
CA LYS A 52 -3.32 -24.28 30.00
C LYS A 52 -3.69 -23.74 28.62
N ALA A 53 -3.94 -22.43 28.51
CA ALA A 53 -4.18 -21.76 27.24
C ALA A 53 -2.92 -21.49 26.41
N GLY A 54 -1.74 -21.91 26.88
CA GLY A 54 -0.47 -21.75 26.17
C GLY A 54 0.24 -20.41 26.41
N LEU A 55 -0.19 -19.63 27.40
CA LEU A 55 0.46 -18.37 27.77
C LEU A 55 1.46 -18.59 28.92
N PRO A 56 2.74 -18.20 28.75
CA PRO A 56 3.70 -18.26 29.83
C PRO A 56 3.43 -17.13 30.85
N ALA A 57 2.59 -17.41 31.85
CA ALA A 57 2.28 -16.49 32.94
C ALA A 57 3.12 -16.79 34.22
N GLY A 58 3.41 -15.76 35.00
CA GLY A 58 4.08 -15.82 36.30
C GLY A 58 3.50 -14.83 37.31
N VAL A 59 4.00 -14.86 38.55
CA VAL A 59 3.63 -13.88 39.57
C VAL A 59 4.70 -12.80 39.61
N GLU A 60 4.30 -11.55 39.45
CA GLU A 60 5.16 -10.37 39.64
C GLU A 60 4.41 -9.36 40.53
N GLY A 61 5.03 -8.95 41.64
CA GLY A 61 4.48 -7.91 42.52
C GLY A 61 3.10 -8.21 43.12
N GLY A 62 2.75 -9.48 43.31
CA GLY A 62 1.44 -9.87 43.86
C GLY A 62 0.29 -9.86 42.84
N LYS A 63 0.58 -9.76 41.54
CA LYS A 63 -0.37 -9.90 40.42
C LYS A 63 0.13 -10.92 39.40
N VAL A 64 -0.76 -11.46 38.58
CA VAL A 64 -0.37 -12.36 37.49
C VAL A 64 0.16 -11.53 36.31
N ALA A 65 1.35 -11.84 35.81
CA ALA A 65 1.96 -11.15 34.66
C ALA A 65 2.30 -12.15 33.55
N ILE A 66 2.14 -11.72 32.30
CA ILE A 66 2.51 -12.52 31.12
C ILE A 66 3.96 -12.24 30.78
N LYS A 67 4.80 -13.29 30.73
CA LYS A 67 6.26 -13.16 30.60
C LYS A 67 6.73 -12.84 29.18
N LYS A 68 5.96 -13.25 28.16
CA LYS A 68 6.34 -13.12 26.74
C LYS A 68 5.12 -12.94 25.85
N ASP A 69 5.30 -12.11 24.82
CA ASP A 69 4.35 -11.95 23.73
C ASP A 69 4.11 -13.30 23.06
N THR A 70 2.86 -13.75 23.04
CA THR A 70 2.50 -15.06 22.47
C THR A 70 1.23 -14.95 21.65
N VAL A 71 1.25 -15.52 20.45
CA VAL A 71 0.08 -15.67 19.58
C VAL A 71 -0.69 -16.91 20.00
N ILE A 72 -1.91 -16.72 20.49
CA ILE A 72 -2.74 -17.84 21.00
C ILE A 72 -3.52 -18.49 19.86
N VAL A 73 -4.10 -17.66 19.00
CA VAL A 73 -4.92 -18.11 17.87
C VAL A 73 -4.42 -17.40 16.63
N ARG A 74 -4.06 -18.18 15.61
CA ARG A 74 -3.74 -17.65 14.28
C ARG A 74 -5.00 -17.30 13.51
N ALA A 75 -4.92 -16.35 12.61
CA ALA A 75 -5.99 -15.97 11.70
C ALA A 75 -6.60 -17.21 11.02
N GLY A 76 -7.93 -17.27 10.99
CA GLY A 76 -8.69 -18.37 10.40
C GLY A 76 -8.85 -19.62 11.27
N LYS A 77 -8.37 -19.63 12.51
CA LYS A 77 -8.63 -20.74 13.46
C LYS A 77 -9.76 -20.42 14.42
N GLU A 78 -10.49 -21.47 14.82
CA GLU A 78 -11.56 -21.39 15.80
C GLU A 78 -11.03 -21.10 17.21
N ILE A 79 -11.72 -20.20 17.91
CA ILE A 79 -11.40 -19.82 19.28
C ILE A 79 -12.06 -20.81 20.24
N LYS A 80 -11.22 -21.59 20.94
CA LYS A 80 -11.68 -22.51 21.99
C LYS A 80 -12.30 -21.75 23.16
N LYS A 81 -13.28 -22.38 23.83
CA LYS A 81 -14.00 -21.80 24.99
C LYS A 81 -13.08 -21.32 26.11
N GLU A 82 -12.00 -22.06 26.38
CA GLU A 82 -11.00 -21.71 27.39
C GLU A 82 -10.26 -20.41 27.05
N VAL A 83 -9.89 -20.24 25.77
CA VAL A 83 -9.18 -19.07 25.26
C VAL A 83 -10.10 -17.84 25.24
N ALA A 84 -11.35 -18.00 24.79
CA ALA A 84 -12.34 -16.92 24.79
C ALA A 84 -12.62 -16.37 26.21
N GLY A 85 -12.75 -17.27 27.20
CA GLY A 85 -12.95 -16.87 28.59
C GLY A 85 -11.78 -16.10 29.18
N ILE A 86 -10.55 -16.46 28.81
CA ILE A 86 -9.33 -15.74 29.24
C ILE A 86 -9.23 -14.38 28.55
N LEU A 87 -9.49 -14.30 27.24
CA LEU A 87 -9.49 -13.03 26.51
C LEU A 87 -10.50 -12.04 27.10
N ALA A 88 -11.70 -12.52 27.46
CA ALA A 88 -12.70 -11.71 28.15
C ALA A 88 -12.23 -11.25 29.55
N LYS A 89 -11.58 -12.13 30.33
CA LYS A 89 -11.01 -11.77 31.65
C LYS A 89 -9.85 -10.77 31.58
N LEU A 90 -9.08 -10.82 30.49
CA LEU A 90 -7.98 -9.88 30.22
C LEU A 90 -8.45 -8.57 29.57
N SER A 91 -9.75 -8.41 29.35
CA SER A 91 -10.34 -7.26 28.62
C SER A 91 -9.71 -7.06 27.23
N ILE A 92 -9.31 -8.15 26.58
CA ILE A 92 -8.78 -8.12 25.21
C ILE A 92 -9.93 -8.43 24.26
N GLU A 93 -10.17 -7.49 23.34
CA GLU A 93 -11.25 -7.53 22.37
C GLU A 93 -10.67 -7.73 20.96
N PRO A 94 -10.40 -8.98 20.56
CA PRO A 94 -9.70 -9.28 19.31
C PRO A 94 -10.60 -9.26 18.08
N MET A 95 -11.93 -9.22 18.25
CA MET A 95 -12.87 -9.22 17.13
C MET A 95 -13.16 -7.79 16.72
N GLU A 96 -13.02 -7.49 15.42
CA GLU A 96 -13.52 -6.25 14.86
C GLU A 96 -14.94 -6.47 14.35
N ILE A 97 -15.91 -5.80 14.98
CA ILE A 97 -17.27 -5.70 14.45
C ILE A 97 -17.31 -4.44 13.59
N SER A 98 -17.57 -4.62 12.30
CA SER A 98 -17.79 -3.53 11.37
C SER A 98 -19.08 -3.78 10.60
N LEU A 99 -19.75 -2.71 10.20
CA LEU A 99 -20.84 -2.82 9.24
C LEU A 99 -20.22 -3.08 7.86
N ASP A 100 -20.55 -4.22 7.26
CA ASP A 100 -20.15 -4.48 5.88
C ASP A 100 -21.13 -3.80 4.93
N LEU A 101 -20.69 -2.66 4.37
CA LEU A 101 -21.49 -1.90 3.41
C LEU A 101 -21.35 -2.53 2.02
N LEU A 102 -22.46 -3.08 1.51
CA LEU A 102 -22.52 -3.75 0.21
C LEU A 102 -22.66 -2.74 -0.94
N ALA A 103 -23.63 -1.84 -0.83
CA ALA A 103 -23.89 -0.81 -1.82
C ALA A 103 -24.62 0.39 -1.19
N VAL A 104 -24.50 1.56 -1.81
CA VAL A 104 -25.31 2.75 -1.50
C VAL A 104 -26.14 3.10 -2.72
N TYR A 105 -27.44 3.27 -2.52
CA TYR A 105 -28.31 3.87 -3.53
C TYR A 105 -28.41 5.36 -3.28
N ASP A 106 -28.09 6.17 -4.30
CA ASP A 106 -28.23 7.61 -4.27
C ASP A 106 -28.76 8.13 -5.61
N ASN A 107 -29.90 8.83 -5.57
CA ASN A 107 -30.54 9.48 -6.71
C ASN A 107 -30.60 8.65 -8.01
N GLY A 108 -30.96 7.37 -7.91
CA GLY A 108 -31.10 6.48 -9.08
C GLY A 108 -29.82 5.74 -9.48
N THR A 109 -28.69 6.03 -8.83
CA THR A 109 -27.42 5.34 -9.05
C THR A 109 -27.12 4.42 -7.87
N ILE A 110 -26.69 3.20 -8.18
CA ILE A 110 -26.20 2.24 -7.18
C ILE A 110 -24.68 2.28 -7.22
N TYR A 111 -24.08 2.63 -6.08
CA TYR A 111 -22.64 2.61 -5.87
C TYR A 111 -22.25 1.34 -5.13
N ASP A 112 -21.50 0.47 -5.80
CA ASP A 112 -20.94 -0.73 -5.19
C ASP A 112 -19.79 -0.40 -4.22
N LYS A 113 -19.52 -1.33 -3.30
CA LYS A 113 -18.36 -1.32 -2.40
C LYS A 113 -17.06 -0.98 -3.11
N SER A 114 -16.81 -1.55 -4.30
CA SER A 114 -15.57 -1.34 -5.05
C SER A 114 -15.34 0.12 -5.48
N VAL A 115 -16.41 0.88 -5.67
CA VAL A 115 -16.35 2.30 -6.08
C VAL A 115 -16.27 3.21 -4.86
N LEU A 116 -17.01 2.88 -3.79
CA LEU A 116 -17.10 3.69 -2.58
C LEU A 116 -15.78 3.77 -1.79
N PHE A 117 -14.95 2.73 -1.87
CA PHE A 117 -13.69 2.64 -1.13
C PHE A 117 -12.46 3.03 -1.94
N ILE A 118 -12.63 3.70 -3.09
CA ILE A 118 -11.50 4.17 -3.90
C ILE A 118 -10.88 5.42 -3.24
N PRO A 119 -9.56 5.41 -2.94
CA PRO A 119 -8.90 6.57 -2.37
C PRO A 119 -8.85 7.73 -3.38
N PRO A 120 -9.00 9.00 -2.93
CA PRO A 120 -8.98 10.17 -3.80
C PRO A 120 -7.67 10.30 -4.60
N GLU A 121 -6.56 9.82 -4.05
CA GLU A 121 -5.24 9.83 -4.67
C GLU A 121 -5.23 9.03 -5.99
N LYS A 122 -5.96 7.93 -6.04
CA LYS A 122 -6.03 7.08 -7.25
C LYS A 122 -6.65 7.82 -8.43
N TYR A 123 -7.69 8.63 -8.18
CA TYR A 123 -8.31 9.43 -9.25
C TYR A 123 -7.35 10.48 -9.82
N LEU A 124 -6.49 11.06 -8.98
CA LEU A 124 -5.45 11.98 -9.45
C LEU A 124 -4.39 11.26 -10.29
N GLU A 125 -4.00 10.06 -9.89
CA GLU A 125 -3.08 9.22 -10.66
C GLU A 125 -3.68 8.83 -12.00
N ASP A 126 -4.94 8.39 -12.02
CA ASP A 126 -5.65 8.01 -13.24
C ASP A 126 -5.78 9.20 -14.22
N LEU A 127 -6.05 10.40 -13.71
CA LEU A 127 -6.13 11.63 -14.53
C LEU A 127 -4.76 11.98 -15.13
N LYS A 128 -3.69 11.93 -14.32
CA LYS A 128 -2.32 12.15 -14.80
C LYS A 128 -1.93 11.11 -15.85
N ALA A 129 -2.26 9.84 -15.62
CA ALA A 129 -2.01 8.77 -16.56
C ALA A 129 -2.76 9.01 -17.87
N GLY A 130 -4.04 9.38 -17.80
CA GLY A 130 -4.85 9.73 -18.97
C GLY A 130 -4.24 10.87 -19.79
N PHE A 131 -3.79 11.94 -19.13
CA PHE A 131 -3.08 13.04 -19.80
C PHE A 131 -1.78 12.56 -20.48
N CYS A 132 -0.95 11.79 -19.77
CA CYS A 132 0.29 11.23 -20.33
C CYS A 132 0.03 10.32 -21.53
N TYR A 133 -1.03 9.51 -21.50
CA TYR A 133 -1.43 8.68 -22.63
C TYR A 133 -1.90 9.51 -23.81
N GLY A 134 -2.74 10.53 -23.58
CA GLY A 134 -3.17 11.46 -24.62
C GLY A 134 -2.00 12.21 -25.26
N LEU A 135 -1.08 12.72 -24.43
CA LEU A 135 0.12 13.40 -24.91
C LEU A 135 1.00 12.44 -25.73
N SER A 136 1.26 11.24 -25.22
CA SER A 136 2.07 10.22 -25.91
C SER A 136 1.45 9.82 -27.25
N LEU A 137 0.13 9.69 -27.30
CA LEU A 137 -0.60 9.40 -28.53
C LEU A 137 -0.44 10.55 -29.52
N SER A 138 -0.69 11.79 -29.10
CA SER A 138 -0.55 12.98 -29.95
C SER A 138 0.85 13.10 -30.56
N VAL A 139 1.88 12.82 -29.77
CA VAL A 139 3.27 12.84 -30.23
C VAL A 139 3.55 11.74 -31.24
N LYS A 140 3.02 10.53 -31.03
CA LYS A 140 3.23 9.38 -31.94
C LYS A 140 2.54 9.57 -33.29
N ILE A 141 1.36 10.17 -33.32
CA ILE A 141 0.62 10.42 -34.57
C ILE A 141 1.03 11.73 -35.27
N ASN A 142 2.02 12.45 -34.74
CA ASN A 142 2.44 13.77 -35.23
C ASN A 142 1.31 14.82 -35.24
N TYR A 143 0.39 14.74 -34.27
CA TYR A 143 -0.67 15.74 -34.11
C TYR A 143 -0.20 16.87 -33.21
N TYR A 144 -0.04 18.06 -33.79
CA TYR A 144 0.51 19.21 -33.09
C TYR A 144 -0.54 19.93 -32.25
N THR A 145 -0.22 20.14 -30.98
CA THR A 145 -1.02 20.89 -30.01
C THR A 145 -0.15 21.95 -29.32
N PRO A 146 -0.75 23.00 -28.72
CA PRO A 146 0.00 23.98 -27.94
C PRO A 146 0.84 23.36 -26.81
N ASP A 147 0.37 22.25 -26.23
CA ASP A 147 1.05 21.55 -25.14
C ASP A 147 2.27 20.74 -25.61
N ASN A 148 2.24 20.20 -26.84
CA ASN A 148 3.28 19.30 -27.34
C ASN A 148 4.27 19.95 -28.33
N ILE A 149 3.98 21.15 -28.84
CA ILE A 149 4.78 21.81 -29.87
C ILE A 149 6.24 22.03 -29.45
N LYS A 150 6.47 22.38 -28.17
CA LYS A 150 7.83 22.57 -27.62
C LYS A 150 8.61 21.26 -27.64
N VAL A 151 7.95 20.15 -27.28
CA VAL A 151 8.54 18.81 -27.28
C VAL A 151 8.92 18.40 -28.70
N PHE A 152 8.06 18.66 -29.69
CA PHE A 152 8.36 18.42 -31.10
C PHE A 152 9.57 19.22 -31.60
N LEU A 153 9.64 20.51 -31.29
CA LEU A 153 10.77 21.35 -31.70
C LEU A 153 12.09 20.88 -31.07
N SER A 154 12.09 20.55 -29.78
CA SER A 154 13.26 19.99 -29.11
C SER A 154 13.68 18.65 -29.72
N LYS A 155 12.71 17.76 -30.00
CA LYS A 155 12.97 16.47 -30.63
C LYS A 155 13.59 16.65 -32.02
N ALA A 156 13.01 17.51 -32.86
CA ALA A 156 13.52 17.78 -34.20
C ALA A 156 14.94 18.35 -34.17
N HIS A 157 15.23 19.26 -33.23
CA HIS A 157 16.58 19.79 -33.07
C HIS A 157 17.60 18.70 -32.68
N VAL A 158 17.26 17.84 -31.72
CA VAL A 158 18.13 16.75 -31.26
C VAL A 158 18.35 15.72 -32.37
N GLU A 159 17.31 15.33 -33.10
CA GLU A 159 17.39 14.39 -34.21
C GLU A 159 18.23 14.96 -35.37
N GLY A 160 17.99 16.22 -35.75
CA GLY A 160 18.78 16.91 -36.76
C GLY A 160 20.25 17.03 -36.38
N LYS A 161 20.55 17.39 -35.12
CA LYS A 161 21.93 17.44 -34.61
C LYS A 161 22.59 16.06 -34.62
N SER A 162 21.85 15.02 -34.21
CA SER A 162 22.34 13.63 -34.24
C SER A 162 22.68 13.17 -35.65
N LEU A 163 21.82 13.49 -36.62
CA LEU A 163 22.05 13.20 -38.03
C LEU A 163 23.28 13.94 -38.56
N ALA A 164 23.41 15.24 -38.27
CA ALA A 164 24.55 16.05 -38.70
C ALA A 164 25.88 15.51 -38.15
N VAL A 165 25.91 15.10 -36.88
CA VAL A 165 27.11 14.48 -36.26
C VAL A 165 27.44 13.15 -36.92
N LYS A 166 26.44 12.32 -37.26
CA LYS A 166 26.66 11.05 -37.97
C LYS A 166 27.15 11.24 -39.40
N ALA A 167 26.63 12.25 -40.10
CA ALA A 167 27.03 12.61 -41.45
C ALA A 167 28.40 13.32 -41.50
N GLY A 168 28.98 13.70 -40.36
CA GLY A 168 30.23 14.44 -40.30
C GLY A 168 30.11 15.91 -40.76
N TYR A 169 28.90 16.48 -40.74
CA TYR A 169 28.68 17.85 -41.18
C TYR A 169 29.18 18.84 -40.12
N LEU A 170 30.20 19.63 -40.49
CA LEU A 170 30.89 20.55 -39.59
C LEU A 170 30.17 21.89 -39.54
N THR A 171 29.58 22.16 -38.38
CA THR A 171 28.91 23.40 -38.01
C THR A 171 29.37 23.81 -36.62
N LYS A 172 29.23 25.09 -36.26
CA LYS A 172 29.65 25.60 -34.94
C LYS A 172 29.14 24.73 -33.77
N ASP A 173 27.92 24.20 -33.88
CA ASP A 173 27.28 23.38 -32.84
C ASP A 173 27.62 21.87 -32.90
N THR A 174 28.20 21.38 -33.99
CA THR A 174 28.49 19.95 -34.23
C THR A 174 29.98 19.62 -34.16
N VAL A 175 30.87 20.60 -34.29
CA VAL A 175 32.34 20.40 -34.22
C VAL A 175 32.76 19.71 -32.93
N GLY A 176 32.31 20.20 -31.77
CA GLY A 176 32.63 19.58 -30.47
C GLY A 176 32.20 18.11 -30.38
N PRO A 177 30.91 17.78 -30.61
CA PRO A 177 30.43 16.40 -30.65
C PRO A 177 31.13 15.49 -31.66
N ILE A 178 31.47 15.99 -32.85
CA ILE A 178 32.17 15.21 -33.89
C ILE A 178 33.59 14.87 -33.43
N LEU A 179 34.33 15.85 -32.88
CA LEU A 179 35.67 15.62 -32.35
C LEU A 179 35.66 14.65 -31.17
N ALA A 180 34.71 14.82 -30.25
CA ALA A 180 34.54 13.91 -29.13
C ALA A 180 34.26 12.47 -29.58
N LYS A 181 33.41 12.30 -30.61
CA LYS A 181 33.14 10.99 -31.22
C LYS A 181 34.41 10.39 -31.86
N ALA A 182 35.16 11.18 -32.64
CA ALA A 182 36.39 10.72 -33.28
C ALA A 182 37.45 10.29 -32.26
N VAL A 183 37.61 11.03 -31.16
CA VAL A 183 38.52 10.66 -30.07
C VAL A 183 38.07 9.37 -29.38
N ALA A 184 36.76 9.21 -29.14
CA ALA A 184 36.22 7.99 -28.55
C ALA A 184 36.48 6.77 -29.45
N GLU A 185 36.23 6.88 -30.75
CA GLU A 185 36.50 5.82 -31.74
C GLU A 185 37.98 5.47 -31.81
N ALA A 186 38.87 6.47 -31.89
CA ALA A 186 40.32 6.27 -31.89
C ALA A 186 40.81 5.57 -30.60
N SER A 187 40.28 5.97 -29.44
CA SER A 187 40.61 5.34 -28.16
C SER A 187 40.13 3.88 -28.08
N SER A 188 39.00 3.56 -28.71
CA SER A 188 38.48 2.20 -28.76
C SER A 188 39.35 1.32 -29.65
N VAL A 189 39.74 1.80 -30.83
CA VAL A 189 40.66 1.08 -31.74
C VAL A 189 42.01 0.85 -31.07
N GLN A 190 42.55 1.85 -30.36
CA GLN A 190 43.80 1.71 -29.63
C GLN A 190 43.74 0.64 -28.53
N LYS A 191 42.60 0.51 -27.83
CA LYS A 191 42.40 -0.55 -26.83
C LYS A 191 42.36 -1.94 -27.48
N HIS A 192 41.70 -2.09 -28.62
CA HIS A 192 41.63 -3.36 -29.34
C HIS A 192 42.98 -3.81 -29.93
N LEU A 193 43.87 -2.87 -30.29
CA LEU A 193 45.22 -3.17 -30.76
C LEU A 193 46.21 -3.55 -29.65
N LYS A 194 45.88 -3.30 -28.39
CA LYS A 194 46.72 -3.60 -27.21
C LYS A 194 46.29 -4.86 -26.45
N ALA A 195 45.23 -5.54 -26.90
CA ALA A 195 44.74 -6.82 -26.39
C ALA A 195 45.13 -7.95 -27.35
#